data_AF-A0A2W5ENQ8-F1
#
_entry.id   AF-A0A2W5ENQ8-F1
#
_cell.length_a   1.000
_cell.length_b   1.000
_cell.length_c   1.000
_cell.angle_alpha   90.00
_cell.angle_beta   90.00
_cell.angle_gamma   90.00
#
_symmetry.space_group_name_H-M   'P 1'
#
loop_
_entity.id
_entity.type
_entity.pdbx_description
1 polymer ?
#
loop_
_entity_poly.entity_id
_entity_poly.type
_entity_poly.pdbx_seq_one_letter_code
_entity_poly.pdbx_strand_id
1 'polypeptide(L)'
;MRSDWLFPICSGHERLKGDDGKKVHPTQKPEALLARIIMASTKPGDIVLDPFFGSGTTGAVAKRLGRHFVGIEREQDYIDAASARIAAVEPLGKAELTVMTGKKAEPRVAFNTLVESGLVRPGQVLTDARRRYSAIIRADGTIASGGTAGSIHRLGAKVQGLDACNGWTFWHFEDGDALKPIDELRAIVRGELAKAE
;
A
#
# COMPACT_ATOMS: atom_id res chain seq x y z
N MET A 1 -0.30 -3.13 -11.85
CA MET A 1 0.07 -1.93 -12.63
C MET A 1 0.82 -2.40 -13.86
N ARG A 2 0.54 -1.84 -15.04
CA ARG A 2 1.31 -2.14 -16.27
C ARG A 2 2.75 -1.60 -16.15
N SER A 3 3.71 -2.33 -16.70
CA SER A 3 5.14 -1.95 -16.74
C SER A 3 5.48 -1.05 -17.93
N ASP A 4 4.59 -0.93 -18.92
CA ASP A 4 4.68 -0.01 -20.05
C ASP A 4 3.94 1.31 -19.74
N TRP A 5 4.67 2.44 -19.82
CA TRP A 5 4.13 3.76 -19.50
C TRP A 5 4.23 4.70 -20.69
N LEU A 6 3.08 5.18 -21.16
CA LEU A 6 3.00 6.20 -22.22
C LEU A 6 2.93 7.59 -21.59
N PHE A 7 3.94 8.43 -21.88
CA PHE A 7 3.97 9.84 -21.48
C PHE A 7 4.34 10.73 -22.67
N PRO A 8 3.78 11.95 -22.77
CA PRO A 8 4.27 12.93 -23.73
C PRO A 8 5.70 13.39 -23.37
N ILE A 9 6.40 13.93 -24.36
CA ILE A 9 7.71 14.56 -24.15
C ILE A 9 7.58 15.89 -23.40
N CYS A 10 8.65 16.30 -22.70
CA CYS A 10 8.71 17.59 -22.02
C CYS A 10 8.73 18.74 -23.05
N SER A 11 7.60 19.44 -23.16
CA SER A 11 7.30 20.48 -24.15
C SER A 11 6.40 21.57 -23.56
N GLY A 12 6.10 22.61 -24.33
CA GLY A 12 5.24 23.71 -23.89
C GLY A 12 5.80 24.48 -22.69
N HIS A 13 4.92 24.85 -21.75
CA HIS A 13 5.26 25.62 -20.55
C HIS A 13 6.13 24.86 -19.54
N GLU A 14 6.09 23.53 -19.56
CA GLU A 14 6.95 22.72 -18.70
C GLU A 14 8.42 22.82 -19.11
N ARG A 15 8.69 23.04 -20.40
CA ARG A 15 10.04 23.07 -20.95
C ARG A 15 10.71 24.40 -20.64
N LEU A 16 11.75 24.38 -19.80
CA LEU A 16 12.48 25.60 -19.43
C LEU A 16 13.20 26.19 -20.64
N LYS A 17 13.07 27.51 -20.78
CA LYS A 17 13.74 28.30 -21.81
C LYS A 17 14.53 29.43 -21.15
N GLY A 18 15.71 29.71 -21.67
CA GLY A 18 16.50 30.88 -21.28
C GLY A 18 15.97 32.14 -21.96
N ASP A 19 16.58 33.28 -21.66
CA ASP A 19 16.17 34.60 -22.18
C ASP A 19 16.29 34.69 -23.72
N ASP A 20 17.18 33.90 -24.31
CA ASP A 20 17.33 33.78 -25.77
C ASP A 20 16.26 32.90 -26.44
N GLY A 21 15.28 32.41 -25.65
CA GLY A 21 14.20 31.53 -26.09
C GLY A 21 14.64 30.08 -26.35
N LYS A 22 15.92 29.74 -26.19
CA LYS A 22 16.43 28.38 -26.36
C LYS A 22 16.20 27.54 -25.12
N LYS A 23 16.25 26.23 -25.30
CA LYS A 23 16.09 25.24 -24.22
C LYS A 23 17.24 25.40 -23.23
N VAL A 24 16.93 25.54 -21.95
CA VAL A 24 17.94 25.57 -20.88
C VAL A 24 18.70 24.24 -20.82
N HIS A 25 17.97 23.13 -20.81
CA HIS A 25 18.54 21.79 -20.71
C HIS A 25 18.14 20.91 -21.91
N PRO A 26 19.10 20.22 -22.57
CA PRO A 26 18.80 19.41 -23.75
C PRO A 26 17.91 18.21 -23.42
N THR A 27 18.10 17.61 -22.24
CA THR A 27 17.49 16.33 -21.85
C THR A 27 16.51 16.43 -20.67
N GLN A 28 15.89 17.60 -20.45
CA GLN A 28 14.88 17.79 -19.40
C GLN A 28 13.79 16.69 -19.47
N LYS A 29 13.53 16.04 -18.34
CA LYS A 29 12.54 14.95 -18.23
C LYS A 29 11.14 15.49 -17.92
N PRO A 30 10.07 14.83 -18.44
CA PRO A 30 8.69 15.17 -18.12
C PRO A 30 8.38 15.00 -16.63
N GLU A 31 7.71 15.95 -16.01
CA GLU A 31 7.29 15.86 -14.60
C GLU A 31 6.38 14.67 -14.32
N ALA A 32 5.48 14.32 -15.26
CA ALA A 32 4.54 13.22 -15.11
C ALA A 32 5.24 11.86 -14.91
N LEU A 33 6.39 11.67 -15.56
CA LEU A 33 7.23 10.49 -15.38
C LEU A 33 7.76 10.42 -13.95
N LEU A 34 8.37 11.50 -13.47
CA LEU A 34 8.94 11.57 -12.12
C LEU A 34 7.86 11.46 -11.05
N ALA A 35 6.68 12.04 -11.28
CA ALA A 35 5.56 11.96 -10.35
C ALA A 35 5.14 10.51 -10.13
N ARG A 36 5.03 9.73 -11.22
CA ARG A 36 4.69 8.31 -11.12
C ARG A 36 5.76 7.50 -10.38
N ILE A 37 7.03 7.75 -10.65
CA ILE A 37 8.15 7.08 -9.97
C ILE A 37 8.08 7.37 -8.47
N ILE A 38 8.06 8.65 -8.09
CA ILE A 38 8.07 9.09 -6.69
C ILE A 38 6.86 8.56 -5.93
N MET A 39 5.64 8.65 -6.50
CA MET A 39 4.44 8.12 -5.85
C MET A 39 4.47 6.59 -5.68
N ALA A 40 5.11 5.87 -6.60
CA ALA A 40 5.16 4.41 -6.55
C ALA A 40 6.21 3.87 -5.57
N SER A 41 7.27 4.62 -5.29
CA SER A 41 8.43 4.14 -4.51
C SER A 41 8.71 4.91 -3.21
N THR A 42 7.94 5.96 -2.90
CA THR A 42 8.16 6.79 -1.70
C THR A 42 6.86 7.20 -1.03
N LYS A 43 6.93 7.55 0.25
CA LYS A 43 5.87 8.18 1.03
C LYS A 43 6.12 9.69 1.18
N PRO A 44 5.06 10.49 1.42
CA PRO A 44 5.26 11.88 1.85
C PRO A 44 6.24 11.95 3.04
N GLY A 45 7.15 12.92 3.02
CA GLY A 45 8.23 13.07 4.00
C GLY A 45 9.52 12.28 3.71
N ASP A 46 9.51 11.32 2.78
CA ASP A 46 10.75 10.64 2.38
C ASP A 46 11.70 11.61 1.64
N ILE A 47 13.00 11.27 1.61
CA ILE A 47 14.04 12.03 0.90
C ILE A 47 14.36 11.34 -0.43
N VAL A 48 14.31 12.09 -1.53
CA VAL A 48 14.70 11.64 -2.88
C VAL A 48 16.07 12.22 -3.25
N LEU A 49 17.06 11.35 -3.46
CA LEU A 49 18.37 11.74 -3.99
C LEU A 49 18.38 11.67 -5.52
N ASP A 50 18.84 12.73 -6.18
CA ASP A 50 19.12 12.76 -7.61
C ASP A 50 20.55 13.26 -7.86
N PRO A 51 21.49 12.38 -8.24
CA PRO A 51 22.88 12.74 -8.46
C PRO A 51 23.13 13.42 -9.81
N PHE A 52 22.12 13.55 -10.67
CA PHE A 52 22.19 14.19 -11.99
C PHE A 52 21.02 15.15 -12.16
N PHE A 53 20.99 16.17 -11.30
CA PHE A 53 19.80 16.98 -11.07
C PHE A 53 19.36 17.80 -12.28
N GLY A 54 20.30 18.22 -13.14
CA GLY A 54 20.04 19.03 -14.31
C GLY A 54 19.17 20.25 -13.97
N SER A 55 18.08 20.41 -14.71
CA SER A 55 17.09 21.49 -14.51
C SER A 55 16.07 21.23 -13.38
N GLY A 56 16.37 20.31 -12.45
CA GLY A 56 15.64 20.15 -11.19
C GLY A 56 14.25 19.52 -11.29
N THR A 57 13.93 18.75 -12.34
CA THR A 57 12.61 18.08 -12.46
C THR A 57 12.32 17.22 -11.23
N THR A 58 13.30 16.45 -10.74
CA THR A 58 13.12 15.59 -9.56
C THR A 58 12.78 16.40 -8.31
N GLY A 59 13.48 17.50 -8.05
CA GLY A 59 13.23 18.35 -6.89
C GLY A 59 11.89 19.08 -6.97
N ALA A 60 11.53 19.59 -8.15
CA ALA A 60 10.25 20.25 -8.38
C ALA A 60 9.07 19.29 -8.09
N VAL A 61 9.14 18.07 -8.61
CA VAL A 61 8.10 17.05 -8.38
C VAL A 61 8.11 16.54 -6.94
N ALA A 62 9.29 16.32 -6.34
CA ALA A 62 9.40 15.90 -4.94
C ALA A 62 8.78 16.94 -4.01
N LYS A 63 9.13 18.23 -4.16
CA LYS A 63 8.54 19.34 -3.39
C LYS A 63 7.02 19.38 -3.55
N ARG A 64 6.53 19.32 -4.79
CA ARG A 64 5.07 19.33 -5.08
C ARG A 64 4.35 18.17 -4.39
N LEU A 65 4.95 16.99 -4.38
CA LEU A 65 4.39 15.79 -3.76
C LEU A 65 4.68 15.67 -2.26
N GLY A 66 5.21 16.71 -1.61
CA GLY A 66 5.50 16.68 -0.17
C GLY A 66 6.60 15.69 0.23
N ARG A 67 7.60 15.49 -0.65
CA ARG A 67 8.85 14.77 -0.34
C ARG A 67 9.98 15.79 -0.19
N HIS A 68 10.98 15.43 0.61
CA HIS A 68 12.26 16.13 0.63
C HIS A 68 13.12 15.63 -0.56
N PHE A 69 14.14 16.40 -0.94
CA PHE A 69 15.06 15.99 -1.98
C PHE A 69 16.47 16.50 -1.73
N VAL A 70 17.45 15.83 -2.32
CA VAL A 70 18.84 16.27 -2.46
C VAL A 70 19.20 16.16 -3.93
N GLY A 71 19.51 17.28 -4.56
CA GLY A 71 19.95 17.36 -5.96
C GLY A 71 21.44 17.66 -6.03
N ILE A 72 22.17 16.93 -6.88
CA ILE A 72 23.58 17.20 -7.18
C ILE A 72 23.69 17.50 -8.68
N GLU A 73 24.30 18.64 -9.00
CA GLU A 73 24.56 19.09 -10.37
C GLU A 73 25.90 19.84 -10.39
N ARG A 74 26.61 19.74 -11.51
CA ARG A 74 27.92 20.38 -11.70
C ARG A 74 27.79 21.73 -12.41
N GLU A 75 26.87 21.86 -13.35
CA GLU A 75 26.75 23.03 -14.22
C GLU A 75 25.93 24.14 -13.54
N GLN A 76 26.54 25.31 -13.30
CA GLN A 76 25.91 26.41 -12.55
C GLN A 76 24.60 26.91 -13.20
N ASP A 77 24.58 27.05 -14.52
CA ASP A 77 23.38 27.50 -15.25
C ASP A 77 22.17 26.57 -15.01
N TYR A 78 22.42 25.27 -14.82
CA TYR A 78 21.36 24.29 -14.54
C TYR A 78 20.90 24.38 -13.08
N ILE A 79 21.84 24.60 -12.15
CA ILE A 79 21.55 24.83 -10.73
C ILE A 79 20.67 26.05 -10.55
N ASP A 80 20.97 27.15 -11.25
CA ASP A 80 20.21 28.40 -11.15
C ASP A 80 18.78 28.22 -11.68
N ALA A 81 18.64 27.58 -12.85
CA ALA A 81 17.34 27.27 -13.43
C ALA A 81 16.51 26.31 -12.55
N ALA A 82 17.16 25.28 -11.97
CA ALA A 82 16.52 24.36 -11.04
C ALA A 82 16.04 25.09 -9.77
N SER A 83 16.88 25.95 -9.19
CA SER A 83 16.56 26.71 -7.98
C SER A 83 15.37 27.63 -8.20
N ALA A 84 15.36 28.39 -9.31
CA ALA A 84 14.24 29.26 -9.68
C ALA A 84 12.94 28.47 -9.89
N ARG A 85 13.00 27.36 -10.65
CA ARG A 85 11.85 26.47 -10.87
C ARG A 85 11.29 25.93 -9.57
N ILE A 86 12.14 25.41 -8.69
CA ILE A 86 11.71 24.79 -7.43
C ILE A 86 11.16 25.82 -6.46
N ALA A 87 11.71 27.04 -6.44
CA ALA A 87 11.17 28.14 -5.64
C ALA A 87 9.71 28.43 -6.01
N ALA A 88 9.37 28.39 -7.30
CA ALA A 88 8.02 28.63 -7.82
C ALA A 88 7.03 27.45 -7.65
N VAL A 89 7.47 26.28 -7.15
CA VAL A 89 6.58 25.14 -6.92
C VAL A 89 5.81 25.31 -5.62
N GLU A 90 4.49 25.27 -5.73
CA GLU A 90 3.58 25.13 -4.59
C GLU A 90 3.38 23.65 -4.21
N PRO A 91 3.61 23.26 -2.95
CA PRO A 91 3.30 21.93 -2.44
C PRO A 91 1.80 21.62 -2.47
N LEU A 92 1.42 20.39 -2.78
CA LEU A 92 0.04 19.92 -2.64
C LEU A 92 -0.38 19.84 -1.17
N GLY A 93 -1.68 20.04 -0.91
CA GLY A 93 -2.26 19.91 0.42
C GLY A 93 -2.29 18.45 0.92
N LYS A 94 -2.35 18.26 2.24
CA LYS A 94 -2.36 16.91 2.86
C LYS A 94 -3.47 16.00 2.33
N ALA A 95 -4.66 16.54 2.05
CA ALA A 95 -5.78 15.78 1.50
C ALA A 95 -5.46 15.22 0.10
N GLU A 96 -4.77 15.99 -0.74
CA GLU A 96 -4.39 15.61 -2.10
C GLU A 96 -3.24 14.59 -2.13
N LEU A 97 -2.43 14.53 -1.08
CA LEU A 97 -1.33 13.59 -0.92
C LEU A 97 -1.75 12.24 -0.33
N THR A 98 -2.99 12.11 0.14
CA THR A 98 -3.48 10.87 0.75
C THR A 98 -3.73 9.82 -0.32
N VAL A 99 -2.90 8.77 -0.34
CA VAL A 99 -3.06 7.63 -1.25
C VAL A 99 -3.90 6.56 -0.55
N MET A 100 -4.80 5.90 -1.29
CA MET A 100 -5.51 4.72 -0.78
C MET A 100 -4.49 3.63 -0.38
N THR A 101 -4.34 3.39 0.92
CA THR A 101 -3.53 2.29 1.43
C THR A 101 -4.26 0.97 1.22
N GLY A 102 -3.59 -0.05 0.67
CA GLY A 102 -4.18 -1.38 0.51
C GLY A 102 -4.39 -2.10 1.85
N LYS A 103 -5.24 -3.13 1.86
CA LYS A 103 -5.61 -3.97 3.03
C LYS A 103 -4.44 -4.52 3.88
N LYS A 104 -3.21 -4.49 3.37
CA LYS A 104 -1.99 -4.90 4.10
C LYS A 104 -1.55 -3.91 5.18
N ALA A 105 -2.02 -2.67 5.14
CA ALA A 105 -1.71 -1.64 6.14
C ALA A 105 -2.62 -1.71 7.38
N GLU A 106 -3.67 -2.53 7.35
CA GLU A 106 -4.59 -2.70 8.49
C GLU A 106 -3.91 -3.45 9.65
N PRO A 107 -4.27 -3.14 10.91
CA PRO A 107 -3.76 -3.84 12.09
C PRO A 107 -3.87 -5.36 11.94
N ARG A 108 -2.78 -6.06 12.30
CA ARG A 108 -2.74 -7.53 12.28
C ARG A 108 -3.55 -8.06 13.45
N VAL A 109 -4.60 -8.81 13.13
CA VAL A 109 -5.42 -9.52 14.12
C VAL A 109 -5.13 -11.00 13.99
N ALA A 110 -4.65 -11.60 15.08
CA ALA A 110 -4.48 -13.06 15.18
C ALA A 110 -5.84 -13.72 15.40
N PHE A 111 -6.03 -14.96 14.92
CA PHE A 111 -7.27 -15.69 15.13
C PHE A 111 -7.58 -15.91 16.62
N ASN A 112 -6.56 -16.10 17.47
CA ASN A 112 -6.76 -16.25 18.91
C ASN A 112 -7.44 -15.04 19.55
N THR A 113 -7.22 -13.83 19.00
CA THR A 113 -7.90 -12.61 19.46
C THR A 113 -9.42 -12.73 19.35
N LEU A 114 -9.95 -13.46 18.35
CA LEU A 114 -11.39 -13.70 18.24
C LEU A 114 -11.91 -14.64 19.32
N VAL A 115 -11.07 -15.58 19.78
CA VAL A 115 -11.40 -16.52 20.87
C VAL A 115 -11.38 -15.75 22.19
N GLU A 116 -10.34 -14.95 22.41
CA GLU A 116 -10.15 -14.14 23.62
C GLU A 116 -11.24 -13.05 23.76
N SER A 117 -11.67 -12.44 22.66
CA SER A 117 -12.78 -11.46 22.67
C SER A 117 -14.17 -12.10 22.79
N GLY A 118 -14.24 -13.44 22.74
CA GLY A 118 -15.50 -14.19 22.82
C GLY A 118 -16.37 -14.13 21.56
N LEU A 119 -15.86 -13.56 20.46
CA LEU A 119 -16.53 -13.54 19.15
C LEU A 119 -16.66 -14.95 18.55
N VAL A 120 -15.73 -15.83 18.88
CA VAL A 120 -15.84 -17.28 18.65
C VAL A 120 -15.49 -18.01 19.94
N ARG A 121 -15.92 -19.28 20.07
CA ARG A 121 -15.71 -20.06 21.29
C ARG A 121 -15.03 -21.39 21.02
N PRO A 122 -14.20 -21.90 21.95
CA PRO A 122 -13.72 -23.27 21.87
C PRO A 122 -14.90 -24.26 21.81
N GLY A 123 -14.79 -25.27 20.95
CA GLY A 123 -15.86 -26.22 20.65
C GLY A 123 -16.79 -25.81 19.50
N GLN A 124 -16.81 -24.53 19.11
CA GLN A 124 -17.59 -24.07 17.96
C GLN A 124 -17.04 -24.68 16.67
N VAL A 125 -17.94 -25.03 15.75
CA VAL A 125 -17.61 -25.60 14.44
C VAL A 125 -17.54 -24.47 13.40
N LEU A 126 -16.44 -24.46 12.65
CA LEU A 126 -16.29 -23.69 11.43
C LEU A 126 -16.46 -24.60 10.22
N THR A 127 -17.00 -24.07 9.12
CA THR A 127 -17.10 -24.81 7.84
C THR A 127 -16.54 -24.01 6.66
N ASP A 128 -16.33 -24.65 5.50
CA ASP A 128 -16.23 -23.87 4.26
C ASP A 128 -17.61 -23.35 3.81
N ALA A 129 -17.63 -22.44 2.84
CA ALA A 129 -18.87 -21.83 2.32
C ALA A 129 -19.90 -22.86 1.80
N ARG A 130 -19.44 -24.07 1.41
CA ARG A 130 -20.28 -25.16 0.90
C ARG A 130 -20.55 -26.26 1.93
N ARG A 131 -20.12 -26.10 3.19
CA ARG A 131 -20.25 -27.11 4.26
C ARG A 131 -19.66 -28.49 3.91
N ARG A 132 -18.64 -28.54 3.04
CA ARG A 132 -17.88 -29.74 2.66
C ARG A 132 -16.80 -30.09 3.67
N TYR A 133 -16.20 -29.07 4.29
CA TYR A 133 -15.17 -29.22 5.30
C TYR A 133 -15.62 -28.59 6.59
N SER A 134 -15.28 -29.21 7.72
CA SER A 134 -15.57 -28.69 9.05
C SER A 134 -14.34 -28.77 9.95
N ALA A 135 -14.22 -27.84 10.89
CA ALA A 135 -13.17 -27.83 11.91
C ALA A 135 -13.69 -27.27 13.23
N ILE A 136 -13.28 -27.87 14.35
CA ILE A 136 -13.64 -27.41 15.70
C ILE A 136 -12.57 -26.43 16.19
N ILE A 137 -12.99 -25.32 16.77
CA ILE A 137 -12.11 -24.35 17.43
C ILE A 137 -11.60 -24.92 18.75
N ARG A 138 -10.29 -24.83 18.98
CA ARG A 138 -9.63 -25.24 20.24
C ARG A 138 -9.37 -24.04 21.14
N ALA A 139 -9.17 -24.30 22.42
CA ALA A 139 -8.92 -23.29 23.43
C ALA A 139 -7.59 -22.52 23.24
N ASP A 140 -6.64 -23.10 22.50
CA ASP A 140 -5.34 -22.52 22.19
C ASP A 140 -5.34 -21.66 20.90
N GLY A 141 -6.51 -21.40 20.32
CA GLY A 141 -6.64 -20.65 19.07
C GLY A 141 -6.27 -21.43 17.81
N THR A 142 -6.06 -22.75 17.92
CA THR A 142 -5.98 -23.63 16.75
C THR A 142 -7.36 -24.15 16.35
N ILE A 143 -7.47 -24.69 15.14
CA ILE A 143 -8.66 -25.42 14.69
C ILE A 143 -8.28 -26.86 14.35
N ALA A 144 -9.22 -27.79 14.49
CA ALA A 144 -8.97 -29.22 14.28
C ALA A 144 -10.04 -29.90 13.45
N SER A 145 -9.62 -30.79 12.55
CA SER A 145 -10.48 -31.61 11.70
C SER A 145 -9.83 -32.96 11.45
N GLY A 146 -10.59 -34.06 11.54
CA GLY A 146 -10.13 -35.41 11.23
C GLY A 146 -8.83 -35.82 11.96
N GLY A 147 -8.70 -35.49 13.25
CA GLY A 147 -7.51 -35.80 14.06
C GLY A 147 -6.28 -34.92 13.81
N THR A 148 -6.31 -33.99 12.85
CA THR A 148 -5.25 -33.00 12.64
C THR A 148 -5.66 -31.65 13.23
N ALA A 149 -4.70 -30.93 13.81
CA ALA A 149 -4.87 -29.54 14.23
C ALA A 149 -3.83 -28.61 13.60
N GLY A 150 -4.17 -27.33 13.51
CA GLY A 150 -3.26 -26.29 13.05
C GLY A 150 -3.93 -24.92 13.03
N SER A 151 -3.20 -23.92 12.54
CA SER A 151 -3.79 -22.60 12.31
C SER A 151 -4.91 -22.67 11.27
N ILE A 152 -5.78 -21.66 11.25
CA ILE A 152 -6.86 -21.52 10.26
C ILE A 152 -6.35 -21.63 8.81
N HIS A 153 -5.12 -21.18 8.55
CA HIS A 153 -4.46 -21.24 7.25
C HIS A 153 -3.95 -22.65 6.95
N ARG A 154 -3.18 -23.23 7.87
CA ARG A 154 -2.53 -24.54 7.65
C ARG A 154 -3.56 -25.65 7.54
N LEU A 155 -4.58 -25.64 8.41
CA LEU A 155 -5.65 -26.63 8.33
C LEU A 155 -6.51 -26.42 7.07
N GLY A 156 -6.83 -25.16 6.74
CA GLY A 156 -7.57 -24.82 5.53
C GLY A 156 -6.88 -25.30 4.24
N ALA A 157 -5.56 -25.16 4.16
CA ALA A 157 -4.76 -25.66 3.04
C ALA A 157 -4.78 -27.20 3.00
N LYS A 158 -4.57 -27.84 4.16
CA LYS A 158 -4.53 -29.31 4.29
C LYS A 158 -5.85 -29.98 3.87
N VAL A 159 -7.00 -29.48 4.35
CA VAL A 159 -8.30 -30.10 4.03
C VAL A 159 -8.69 -29.95 2.55
N GLN A 160 -8.15 -28.93 1.88
CA GLN A 160 -8.35 -28.71 0.45
C GLN A 160 -7.30 -29.43 -0.42
N GLY A 161 -6.22 -29.97 0.17
CA GLY A 161 -5.10 -30.51 -0.59
C GLY A 161 -4.30 -29.45 -1.36
N LEU A 162 -4.22 -28.22 -0.82
CA LEU A 162 -3.51 -27.09 -1.42
C LEU A 162 -2.26 -26.73 -0.62
N ASP A 163 -1.32 -26.03 -1.26
CA ASP A 163 -0.09 -25.53 -0.60
C ASP A 163 -0.36 -24.36 0.36
N ALA A 164 -1.39 -23.55 0.07
CA ALA A 164 -1.74 -22.37 0.85
C ALA A 164 -3.26 -22.13 0.88
N CYS A 165 -3.73 -21.51 1.97
CA CYS A 165 -5.12 -21.11 2.14
C CYS A 165 -5.22 -19.83 2.97
N ASN A 166 -6.05 -18.88 2.52
CA ASN A 166 -6.49 -17.78 3.36
C ASN A 166 -7.64 -18.25 4.28
N GLY A 167 -7.29 -18.70 5.48
CA GLY A 167 -8.25 -19.20 6.47
C GLY A 167 -9.36 -18.20 6.81
N TRP A 168 -9.09 -16.90 6.76
CA TRP A 168 -10.07 -15.85 7.07
C TRP A 168 -11.30 -15.86 6.15
N THR A 169 -11.05 -16.09 4.86
CA THR A 169 -12.12 -16.12 3.84
C THR A 169 -12.61 -17.54 3.56
N PHE A 170 -11.84 -18.55 3.95
CA PHE A 170 -12.19 -19.94 3.72
C PHE A 170 -13.15 -20.47 4.80
N TRP A 171 -12.82 -20.22 6.08
CA TRP A 171 -13.64 -20.69 7.20
C TRP A 171 -14.79 -19.73 7.47
N HIS A 172 -15.95 -20.32 7.75
CA HIS A 172 -17.19 -19.64 8.03
C HIS A 172 -17.75 -20.14 9.36
N PHE A 173 -18.45 -19.27 10.06
CA PHE A 173 -19.18 -19.58 11.28
C PHE A 173 -20.68 -19.36 11.05
N GLU A 174 -21.50 -20.04 11.82
CA GLU A 174 -22.95 -19.82 11.80
C GLU A 174 -23.31 -18.62 12.69
N ASP A 175 -24.04 -17.67 12.11
CA ASP A 175 -24.60 -16.48 12.76
C ASP A 175 -26.11 -16.49 12.52
N GLY A 176 -26.85 -17.12 13.45
CA GLY A 176 -28.26 -17.46 13.23
C GLY A 176 -28.41 -18.39 12.02
N ASP A 177 -29.23 -17.99 11.05
CA ASP A 177 -29.45 -18.76 9.82
C ASP A 177 -28.41 -18.46 8.72
N ALA A 178 -27.51 -17.50 8.94
CA ALA A 178 -26.52 -17.07 7.96
C ALA A 178 -25.15 -17.73 8.20
N LEU A 179 -24.51 -18.16 7.10
CA LEU A 179 -23.13 -18.64 7.12
C LEU A 179 -22.19 -17.51 6.66
N LYS A 180 -21.34 -17.01 7.57
CA LYS A 180 -20.48 -15.84 7.31
C LYS A 180 -19.00 -16.18 7.45
N PRO A 181 -18.11 -15.61 6.61
CA PRO A 181 -16.67 -15.84 6.74
C PRO A 181 -16.15 -15.23 8.05
N ILE A 182 -15.19 -15.91 8.68
CA ILE A 182 -14.59 -15.41 9.94
C ILE A 182 -13.80 -14.09 9.73
N ASP A 183 -13.56 -13.68 8.48
CA ASP A 183 -12.99 -12.37 8.15
C ASP A 183 -13.89 -11.20 8.62
N GLU A 184 -15.21 -11.40 8.70
CA GLU A 184 -16.12 -10.37 9.24
C GLU A 184 -15.84 -10.10 10.72
N LEU A 185 -15.59 -11.16 11.50
CA LEU A 185 -15.21 -11.02 12.90
C LEU A 185 -13.85 -10.34 13.05
N ARG A 186 -12.93 -10.59 12.13
CA ARG A 186 -11.64 -9.88 12.08
C ARG A 186 -11.83 -8.37 11.86
N ALA A 187 -12.79 -7.98 11.02
CA ALA A 187 -13.10 -6.57 10.78
C ALA A 187 -13.67 -5.88 12.03
N ILE A 188 -14.48 -6.57 12.83
CA ILE A 188 -15.00 -6.06 14.12
C ILE A 188 -13.84 -5.73 15.06
N VAL A 189 -12.93 -6.69 15.30
CA VAL A 189 -11.77 -6.49 16.19
C VAL A 189 -10.87 -5.36 15.69
N ARG A 190 -10.66 -5.23 14.37
CA ARG A 190 -9.90 -4.10 13.81
C ARG A 190 -10.57 -2.76 14.10
N GLY A 191 -11.90 -2.69 14.01
CA GLY A 191 -12.65 -1.49 14.34
C GLY A 191 -12.57 -1.12 15.82
N GLU A 192 -12.48 -2.10 16.72
CA GLU A 192 -12.28 -1.86 18.15
C GLU A 192 -10.86 -1.38 18.46
N LEU A 193 -9.84 -2.02 17.88
CA LEU A 193 -8.44 -1.60 18.02
C LEU A 193 -8.22 -0.16 17.52
N ALA A 194 -8.81 0.20 16.38
CA ALA A 194 -8.70 1.54 15.82
C ALA A 194 -9.42 2.63 16.64
N LYS A 195 -10.35 2.26 17.54
CA LYS A 195 -11.01 3.22 18.47
C LYS A 195 -10.23 3.40 19.77
N ALA A 196 -9.31 2.48 20.08
CA ALA A 196 -8.50 2.51 21.30
C ALA A 196 -7.18 3.29 21.12
N GLU A 197 -6.83 3.64 19.88
CA GLU A 197 -5.70 4.50 19.49
C GLU A 197 -6.14 5.95 19.30
#